data_AF-A0A5J6P637-F1
#
_entry.id   AF-A0A5J6P637-F1
#
_cell.length_a   1.000
_cell.length_b   1.000
_cell.length_c   1.000
_cell.angle_alpha   90.00
_cell.angle_beta   90.00
_cell.angle_gamma   90.00
#
_symmetry.space_group_name_H-M   'P 1'
#
loop_
_entity.id
_entity.type
_entity.pdbx_description
1 polymer ?
#
loop_
_entity_poly.entity_id
_entity_poly.type
_entity_poly.pdbx_seq_one_letter_code
_entity_poly.pdbx_strand_id
1 'polypeptide(L)'
;MNELKLLAVSVAALMIGIFIGVKYKQSYIDKLKADHKLAFQYWDQKVGGTTLWNGEMVNYNLRTFDGGRTWYQVEFDDEWRMKILGNVDDLFPGLIETLDGIDALTDHVRENGAITLKDGLHGQEAQLLRSAGFDVMAK
;
A
#
# COMPACT_ATOMS: atom_id res chain seq x y z
N MET A 1 -27.37 60.09 -7.12
CA MET A 1 -27.06 58.99 -8.06
C MET A 1 -25.62 58.46 -7.93
N ASN A 2 -24.98 58.60 -6.75
CA ASN A 2 -23.57 58.22 -6.55
C ASN A 2 -23.41 57.07 -5.54
N GLU A 3 -24.22 57.03 -4.48
CA GLU A 3 -24.10 56.00 -3.43
C GLU A 3 -24.48 54.60 -3.90
N LEU A 4 -25.57 54.48 -4.67
CA LEU A 4 -26.03 53.18 -5.20
C LEU A 4 -25.03 52.56 -6.19
N LYS A 5 -24.35 53.40 -6.98
CA LYS A 5 -23.31 52.97 -7.93
C LYS A 5 -22.03 52.56 -7.20
N LEU A 6 -21.64 53.32 -6.17
CA LEU A 6 -20.48 52.99 -5.35
C LEU A 6 -20.68 51.65 -4.62
N LEU A 7 -21.86 51.45 -4.04
CA LEU A 7 -22.21 50.20 -3.35
C LEU A 7 -22.21 49.00 -4.30
N ALA A 8 -22.75 49.15 -5.51
CA ALA A 8 -22.72 48.11 -6.53
C ALA A 8 -21.28 47.73 -6.95
N VAL A 9 -20.39 48.72 -7.11
CA VAL A 9 -18.97 48.49 -7.43
C VAL A 9 -18.24 47.78 -6.28
N SER A 10 -18.50 48.19 -5.03
CA SER A 10 -17.90 47.58 -3.85
C SER A 10 -18.34 46.12 -3.67
N VAL A 11 -19.63 45.82 -3.86
CA VAL A 11 -20.16 44.44 -3.79
C VAL A 11 -19.58 43.58 -4.91
N ALA A 12 -19.45 44.11 -6.14
CA ALA A 12 -18.82 43.40 -7.24
C ALA A 12 -17.35 43.08 -6.97
N ALA A 13 -16.57 44.02 -6.41
CA ALA A 13 -15.18 43.79 -6.04
C ALA A 13 -15.04 42.72 -4.95
N LEU A 14 -15.93 42.73 -3.94
CA LEU A 14 -15.97 41.72 -2.89
C LEU A 14 -16.30 40.33 -3.44
N MET A 15 -17.28 40.23 -4.35
CA MET A 15 -17.65 38.99 -5.03
C MET A 15 -16.47 38.42 -5.85
N ILE A 16 -15.73 39.28 -6.55
CA ILE A 16 -14.53 38.88 -7.30
C ILE A 16 -13.44 38.37 -6.34
N GLY A 17 -13.19 39.06 -5.23
CA GLY A 17 -12.21 38.64 -4.22
C GLY A 17 -12.54 37.27 -3.61
N ILE A 18 -13.81 37.07 -3.24
CA ILE A 18 -14.30 35.77 -2.72
C ILE A 18 -14.14 34.68 -3.78
N PHE A 19 -14.54 34.95 -5.03
CA PHE A 19 -14.44 33.98 -6.12
C PHE A 19 -12.98 33.54 -6.37
N ILE A 20 -12.03 34.49 -6.39
CA ILE A 20 -10.60 34.19 -6.54
C ILE A 20 -10.11 33.36 -5.35
N GLY A 21 -10.48 33.73 -4.13
CA GLY A 21 -10.09 33.01 -2.92
C GLY A 21 -10.60 31.55 -2.89
N VAL A 22 -11.85 31.34 -3.30
CA VAL A 22 -12.44 30.00 -3.43
C VAL A 22 -11.72 29.20 -4.51
N LYS A 23 -11.47 29.80 -5.69
CA LYS A 23 -10.75 29.13 -6.79
C LYS A 23 -9.33 28.74 -6.37
N TYR A 24 -8.61 29.62 -5.68
CA TYR A 24 -7.26 29.35 -5.21
C TYR A 24 -7.23 28.19 -4.21
N LYS A 25 -8.13 28.18 -3.22
CA LYS A 25 -8.27 27.06 -2.28
C LYS A 25 -8.62 25.76 -2.99
N GLN A 26 -9.54 25.81 -3.95
CA GLN A 26 -9.94 24.62 -4.71
C GLN A 26 -8.76 24.06 -5.52
N SER A 27 -8.03 24.90 -6.25
CA SER A 27 -6.85 24.48 -7.01
C SER A 27 -5.74 23.93 -6.12
N TYR A 28 -5.57 24.46 -4.91
CA TYR A 28 -4.63 23.93 -3.93
C TYR A 28 -5.05 22.54 -3.43
N ILE A 29 -6.34 22.37 -3.11
CA ILE A 29 -6.92 21.06 -2.72
C ILE A 29 -6.81 20.05 -3.87
N ASP A 30 -7.09 20.46 -5.10
CA ASP A 30 -7.03 19.58 -6.27
C ASP A 30 -5.59 19.15 -6.58
N LYS A 31 -4.61 20.06 -6.42
CA LYS A 31 -3.18 19.72 -6.48
C LYS A 31 -2.80 18.72 -5.39
N LEU A 32 -3.17 18.99 -4.14
CA LEU A 32 -2.92 18.06 -3.04
C LEU A 32 -3.54 16.69 -3.27
N LYS A 33 -4.76 16.62 -3.82
CA LYS A 33 -5.40 15.36 -4.19
C LYS A 33 -4.71 14.67 -5.35
N ALA A 34 -4.22 15.41 -6.34
CA ALA A 34 -3.47 14.85 -7.47
C ALA A 34 -2.11 14.31 -7.02
N ASP A 35 -1.39 15.05 -6.15
CA ASP A 35 -0.12 14.65 -5.56
C ASP A 35 -0.30 13.44 -4.63
N HIS A 36 -1.37 13.43 -3.83
CA HIS A 36 -1.76 12.28 -3.03
C HIS A 36 -2.09 11.09 -3.93
N LYS A 37 -2.87 11.29 -5.01
CA LYS A 37 -3.18 10.22 -5.95
C LYS A 37 -1.92 9.67 -6.65
N LEU A 38 -0.98 10.53 -7.04
CA LEU A 38 0.30 10.13 -7.62
C LEU A 38 1.17 9.39 -6.60
N ALA A 39 1.26 9.86 -5.36
CA ALA A 39 1.97 9.17 -4.29
C ALA A 39 1.39 7.78 -4.02
N PHE A 40 0.06 7.63 -4.00
CA PHE A 40 -0.59 6.34 -3.76
C PHE A 40 -0.69 5.43 -4.99
N GLN A 41 -0.61 5.95 -6.22
CA GLN A 41 -0.67 5.15 -7.45
C GLN A 41 0.64 4.41 -7.78
N TYR A 42 1.76 4.75 -7.13
CA TYR A 42 3.05 4.10 -7.34
C TYR A 42 3.62 3.41 -6.10
N TRP A 43 2.84 3.33 -5.01
CA TRP A 43 3.26 2.68 -3.76
C TRP A 43 2.39 1.46 -3.51
N ASP A 44 2.77 0.32 -4.09
CA ASP A 44 2.29 -0.93 -3.50
C ASP A 44 2.89 -1.06 -2.11
N GLN A 45 2.04 -1.49 -1.19
CA GLN A 45 2.38 -1.68 0.20
C GLN A 45 1.91 -3.03 0.69
N LYS A 46 2.75 -3.68 1.49
CA LYS A 46 2.38 -4.83 2.31
C LYS A 46 2.65 -4.46 3.76
N VAL A 47 1.66 -4.53 4.64
CA VAL A 47 1.83 -4.21 6.07
C VAL A 47 1.18 -5.30 6.89
N GLY A 48 1.88 -5.79 7.92
CA GLY A 48 1.36 -6.85 8.77
C GLY A 48 2.43 -7.48 9.63
N GLY A 49 2.09 -8.67 10.16
CA GLY A 49 3.02 -9.53 10.86
C GLY A 49 2.86 -10.95 10.37
N THR A 50 3.97 -11.69 10.26
CA THR A 50 3.98 -13.11 9.89
C THR A 50 5.08 -13.84 10.65
N THR A 51 5.04 -15.16 10.62
CA THR A 51 6.13 -16.02 11.08
C THR A 51 6.83 -16.59 9.85
N LEU A 52 8.11 -16.31 9.71
CA LEU A 52 8.94 -16.85 8.63
C LEU A 52 9.14 -18.37 8.82
N TRP A 53 9.60 -19.04 7.76
CA TRP A 53 9.88 -20.49 7.77
C TRP A 53 10.90 -20.90 8.85
N ASN A 54 11.80 -20.00 9.24
CA ASN A 54 12.78 -20.21 10.32
C ASN A 54 12.17 -20.07 11.73
N GLY A 55 10.86 -19.81 11.83
CA GLY A 55 10.13 -19.61 13.08
C GLY A 55 10.21 -18.18 13.64
N GLU A 56 10.90 -17.26 12.95
CA GLU A 56 11.03 -15.87 13.38
C GLU A 56 9.76 -15.08 13.10
N MET A 57 9.23 -14.41 14.13
CA MET A 57 8.10 -13.51 13.97
C MET A 57 8.59 -12.15 13.48
N VAL A 58 8.07 -11.71 12.33
CA VAL A 58 8.44 -10.46 11.69
C VAL A 58 7.21 -9.57 11.57
N ASN A 59 7.33 -8.34 12.07
CA ASN A 59 6.38 -7.26 11.77
C ASN A 59 6.97 -6.42 10.64
N TYR A 60 6.23 -6.27 9.56
CA TYR A 60 6.71 -5.62 8.36
C TYR A 60 5.81 -4.46 7.93
N ASN A 61 6.44 -3.45 7.35
CA ASN A 61 5.80 -2.34 6.68
C ASN A 61 6.61 -2.08 5.42
N LEU A 62 6.15 -2.66 4.32
CA LEU A 62 6.89 -2.74 3.08
C LEU A 62 6.38 -1.72 2.08
N ARG A 63 7.31 -1.15 1.33
CA ARG A 63 7.04 -0.25 0.21
C ARG A 63 7.86 -0.67 -0.98
N THR A 64 7.25 -0.62 -2.16
CA THR A 64 7.95 -0.66 -3.43
C THR A 64 7.82 0.68 -4.13
N PHE A 65 8.82 1.02 -4.92
CA PHE A 65 8.88 2.23 -5.74
C PHE A 65 9.10 1.90 -7.22
N ASP A 66 9.16 0.62 -7.58
CA ASP A 66 9.49 0.10 -8.91
C ASP A 66 8.46 -0.92 -9.42
N GLY A 67 7.24 -0.88 -8.86
CA GLY A 67 6.13 -1.75 -9.26
C GLY A 67 6.28 -3.19 -8.75
N GLY A 68 6.81 -3.37 -7.56
CA GLY A 68 6.88 -4.66 -6.86
C GLY A 68 8.14 -5.48 -7.15
N ARG A 69 9.12 -4.93 -7.88
CA ARG A 69 10.38 -5.65 -8.17
C ARG A 69 11.32 -5.62 -6.98
N THR A 70 11.37 -4.49 -6.28
CA THR A 70 12.18 -4.31 -5.07
C THR A 70 11.27 -3.83 -3.94
N TRP A 71 11.40 -4.50 -2.79
CA TRP A 71 10.67 -4.15 -1.58
C TRP A 71 11.62 -3.64 -0.51
N TYR A 72 11.18 -2.60 0.19
CA TYR A 72 11.92 -1.97 1.26
C TYR A 72 11.10 -1.99 2.54
N GLN A 73 11.74 -2.33 3.66
CA GLN A 73 11.15 -2.11 4.97
C GLN A 73 11.22 -0.61 5.28
N VAL A 74 10.11 -0.04 5.75
CA VAL A 74 10.02 1.37 6.13
C VAL A 74 9.50 1.54 7.56
N GLU A 75 9.84 2.68 8.15
CA GLU A 75 9.23 3.20 9.37
C GLU A 75 8.75 4.64 9.13
N PHE A 76 7.74 5.05 9.88
CA PHE A 76 7.26 6.43 9.90
C PHE A 76 7.57 7.04 11.26
N ASP A 77 8.15 8.24 11.26
CA ASP A 77 8.37 8.99 12.51
C ASP A 77 7.08 9.69 12.98
N ASP A 78 7.17 10.36 14.13
CA ASP A 78 6.05 11.09 14.74
C ASP A 78 5.54 12.26 13.86
N GLU A 79 6.34 12.70 12.88
CA GLU A 79 6.01 13.74 11.90
C GLU A 79 5.52 13.14 10.56
N TRP A 80 5.22 11.83 10.51
CA TRP A 80 4.80 11.09 9.32
C TRP A 80 5.84 11.06 8.19
N ARG A 81 7.11 11.29 8.49
CA ARG A 81 8.19 11.14 7.50
C ARG A 81 8.58 9.68 7.39
N MET A 82 8.60 9.20 6.15
CA MET A 82 9.02 7.83 5.84
C MET A 82 10.54 7.71 5.86
N LYS A 83 11.05 6.71 6.56
CA LYS A 83 12.45 6.30 6.55
C LYS A 83 12.57 4.89 6.01
N ILE A 84 13.44 4.71 5.01
CA ILE A 84 13.77 3.40 4.45
C ILE A 84 14.83 2.76 5.35
N LEU A 85 14.50 1.59 5.90
CA LEU A 85 15.38 0.83 6.79
C LEU A 85 16.36 -0.04 6.01
N GLY A 86 15.94 -0.58 4.87
CA GLY A 86 16.76 -1.42 4.01
C GLY A 86 15.93 -2.23 3.02
N ASN A 87 16.62 -2.96 2.14
CA ASN A 87 15.97 -3.95 1.27
C ASN A 87 15.41 -5.09 2.14
N VAL A 88 14.23 -5.57 1.80
CA VAL A 88 13.57 -6.67 2.51
C VAL A 88 14.37 -7.96 2.45
N ASP A 89 14.98 -8.29 1.31
CA ASP A 89 15.71 -9.57 1.18
C ASP A 89 16.96 -9.61 2.07
N ASP A 90 17.54 -8.43 2.37
CA ASP A 90 18.68 -8.31 3.28
C ASP A 90 18.25 -8.35 4.75
N LEU A 91 17.11 -7.74 5.08
CA LEU A 91 16.63 -7.62 6.45
C LEU A 91 15.84 -8.84 6.93
N PHE A 92 15.01 -9.40 6.05
CA PHE A 92 14.09 -10.52 6.30
C PHE A 92 14.13 -11.50 5.12
N PRO A 93 15.21 -12.31 4.99
CA PRO A 93 15.36 -13.22 3.86
C PRO A 93 14.16 -14.17 3.70
N GLY A 94 13.58 -14.20 2.49
CA GLY A 94 12.45 -15.06 2.17
C GLY A 94 11.07 -14.53 2.60
N LEU A 95 10.98 -13.31 3.16
CA LEU A 95 9.69 -12.72 3.53
C LEU A 95 8.78 -12.53 2.31
N ILE A 96 9.27 -11.94 1.22
CA ILE A 96 8.45 -11.71 0.01
C ILE A 96 7.94 -13.04 -0.57
N GLU A 97 8.82 -14.03 -0.69
CA GLU A 97 8.46 -15.38 -1.16
C GLU A 97 7.37 -16.01 -0.27
N THR A 98 7.50 -15.89 1.04
CA THR A 98 6.50 -16.40 2.00
C THR A 98 5.15 -15.70 1.80
N LEU A 99 5.14 -14.37 1.66
CA LEU A 99 3.92 -13.60 1.45
C LEU A 99 3.24 -13.95 0.12
N ASP A 100 4.02 -14.03 -0.95
CA ASP A 100 3.51 -14.40 -2.28
C ASP A 100 3.01 -15.86 -2.29
N GLY A 101 3.65 -16.76 -1.55
CA GLY A 101 3.20 -18.12 -1.34
C GLY A 101 1.87 -18.21 -0.58
N ILE A 102 1.67 -17.37 0.44
CA ILE A 102 0.39 -17.26 1.17
C ILE A 102 -0.71 -16.70 0.26
N ASP A 103 -0.39 -15.68 -0.55
CA ASP A 103 -1.32 -15.10 -1.53
C ASP A 103 -1.76 -16.17 -2.54
N ALA A 104 -0.81 -16.92 -3.11
CA ALA A 104 -1.08 -18.00 -4.05
C ALA A 104 -1.89 -19.15 -3.42
N LEU A 105 -1.59 -19.51 -2.16
CA LEU A 105 -2.35 -20.52 -1.42
C LEU A 105 -3.80 -20.05 -1.18
N THR A 106 -3.99 -18.77 -0.86
CA THR A 106 -5.31 -18.17 -0.62
C THR A 106 -6.13 -18.15 -1.91
N ASP A 107 -5.52 -17.75 -3.03
CA ASP A 107 -6.15 -17.77 -4.34
C ASP A 107 -6.54 -19.19 -4.77
N HIS A 108 -5.65 -20.17 -4.57
CA HIS A 108 -5.96 -21.58 -4.83
C HIS A 108 -7.17 -22.05 -4.03
N VAL A 109 -7.22 -21.75 -2.72
CA VAL A 109 -8.33 -22.16 -1.87
C VAL A 109 -9.65 -21.48 -2.26
N ARG A 110 -9.58 -20.21 -2.68
CA ARG A 110 -10.75 -19.47 -3.16
C ARG A 110 -11.32 -20.08 -4.44
N GLU A 111 -10.46 -20.54 -5.34
CA GLU A 111 -10.85 -21.03 -6.67
C GLU A 111 -11.19 -22.53 -6.69
N ASN A 112 -10.48 -23.34 -5.89
CA ASN A 112 -10.55 -24.80 -5.95
C ASN A 112 -11.15 -25.44 -4.69
N GLY A 113 -11.37 -24.65 -3.63
CA GLY A 113 -11.82 -25.13 -2.33
C GLY A 113 -10.65 -25.56 -1.42
N ALA A 114 -10.98 -26.24 -0.32
CA ALA A 114 -9.99 -26.59 0.70
C ALA A 114 -8.84 -27.47 0.15
N ILE A 115 -7.63 -27.27 0.68
CA ILE A 115 -6.46 -28.11 0.38
C ILE A 115 -6.74 -29.55 0.82
N THR A 116 -6.50 -30.52 -0.08
CA THR A 116 -6.80 -31.93 0.16
C THR A 116 -5.59 -32.86 0.11
N LEU A 117 -4.45 -32.41 -0.43
CA LEU A 117 -3.22 -33.18 -0.61
C LEU A 117 -3.43 -34.51 -1.36
N LYS A 118 -4.41 -34.56 -2.28
CA LYS A 118 -4.78 -35.78 -3.03
C LYS A 118 -3.61 -36.39 -3.82
N ASP A 119 -2.74 -35.55 -4.35
CA ASP A 119 -1.57 -35.96 -5.14
C ASP A 119 -0.32 -36.24 -4.27
N GLY A 120 -0.50 -36.29 -2.95
CA GLY A 120 0.57 -36.56 -2.00
C GLY A 120 1.61 -35.44 -1.85
N LEU A 121 2.74 -35.75 -1.23
CA LEU A 121 3.76 -34.78 -0.83
C LEU A 121 4.47 -34.07 -1.99
N HIS A 122 4.36 -34.58 -3.22
CA HIS A 122 5.00 -33.99 -4.40
C HIS A 122 4.01 -33.24 -5.29
N GLY A 123 2.71 -33.27 -4.95
CA GLY A 123 1.65 -32.60 -5.67
C GLY A 123 1.70 -31.08 -5.56
N GLN A 124 0.93 -30.41 -6.42
CA GLN A 124 0.84 -28.95 -6.50
C GLN A 124 0.43 -28.33 -5.16
N GLU A 125 -0.57 -28.89 -4.48
CA GLU A 125 -1.05 -28.38 -3.19
C GLU A 125 0.02 -28.47 -2.09
N ALA A 126 0.86 -29.52 -2.11
CA ALA A 126 1.98 -29.64 -1.18
C ALA A 126 3.08 -28.61 -1.47
N GLN A 127 3.29 -28.25 -2.74
CA GLN A 127 4.23 -27.18 -3.12
C GLN A 127 3.72 -25.80 -2.69
N LEU A 128 2.42 -25.52 -2.89
CA LEU A 128 1.79 -24.27 -2.44
C LEU A 128 1.91 -24.06 -0.92
N LEU A 129 1.69 -25.12 -0.14
CA LEU A 129 1.90 -25.08 1.30
C LEU A 129 3.37 -24.80 1.66
N ARG A 130 4.32 -25.44 1.00
CA ARG A 130 5.75 -25.20 1.25
C ARG A 130 6.16 -23.77 0.90
N SER A 131 5.70 -23.22 -0.24
CA SER A 131 5.97 -21.82 -0.60
C SER A 131 5.35 -20.83 0.38
N ALA A 132 4.24 -21.19 1.03
CA ALA A 132 3.62 -20.41 2.10
C ALA A 132 4.30 -20.60 3.48
N GLY A 133 5.41 -21.35 3.54
CA GLY A 133 6.19 -21.57 4.76
C GLY A 133 5.73 -22.75 5.63
N PHE A 134 4.81 -23.59 5.17
CA PHE A 134 4.39 -24.77 5.92
C PHE A 134 5.35 -25.95 5.70
N ASP A 135 5.68 -26.65 6.79
CA ASP A 135 6.35 -27.93 6.70
C ASP A 135 5.34 -29.05 6.41
N VAL A 136 5.45 -29.66 5.24
CA VAL A 136 4.53 -30.70 4.76
C VAL A 136 5.22 -32.06 4.90
N MET A 137 5.00 -32.71 6.05
CA MET A 137 5.51 -34.04 6.36
C MET A 137 4.42 -35.11 6.18
N ALA A 138 4.80 -36.29 5.65
CA ALA A 138 3.93 -37.47 5.72
C ALA A 138 3.90 -37.99 7.16
N LYS A 139 2.70 -38.33 7.61
CA LYS A 139 2.49 -38.99 8.90
C LYS A 139 2.84 -40.47 8.82
#